data_AF-A0AAJ2VEH9-F1
#
_entry.id   AF-A0AAJ2VEH9-F1
#
_cell.length_a   1.000
_cell.length_b   1.000
_cell.length_c   1.000
_cell.angle_alpha   90.00
_cell.angle_beta   90.00
_cell.angle_gamma   90.00
#
_symmetry.space_group_name_H-M   'P 1'
#
loop_
_entity.id
_entity.type
_entity.pdbx_description
1 polymer ?
#
loop_
_entity_poly.entity_id
_entity_poly.type
_entity_poly.pdbx_seq_one_letter_code
_entity_poly.pdbx_strand_id
1 'polypeptide(L)'
;MIQNRSTWPRRSFGRRQPSAAQVEDREDLLAQRAARAMDSARATAGMVCASVVVMGAASTGLVVPKAEILECEAYRRAVAALPCIWCGICDFSQHAHLNLGKGFALKTDDRTGFPLCCTRPDIEGCHVAYDQYRLVDGGREAHRDYGIEWGRITRHTILESGQWPQRLPLWSETA
;
A
#
# COMPACT_ATOMS: atom_id res chain seq x y z
N MET A 1 27.49 -21.02 14.98
CA MET A 1 26.36 -21.84 15.47
C MET A 1 25.32 -20.91 16.07
N ILE A 2 24.26 -20.57 15.33
CA ILE A 2 23.19 -19.68 15.82
C ILE A 2 21.99 -20.56 16.14
N GLN A 3 21.65 -20.66 17.43
CA GLN A 3 20.54 -21.46 17.91
C GLN A 3 19.23 -20.69 17.66
N ASN A 4 18.42 -21.18 16.73
CA ASN A 4 17.09 -20.66 16.44
C ASN A 4 16.09 -21.28 17.44
N ARG A 5 15.62 -20.52 18.43
CA ARG A 5 14.52 -20.91 19.31
C ARG A 5 13.33 -19.99 19.09
N SER A 6 12.50 -20.34 18.13
CA SER A 6 11.11 -19.90 18.06
C SER A 6 10.22 -21.14 17.93
N THR A 7 9.86 -21.74 19.06
CA THR A 7 8.82 -22.78 19.13
C THR A 7 7.45 -22.11 19.06
N TRP A 8 7.06 -21.64 17.87
CA TRP A 8 5.68 -21.29 17.61
C TRP A 8 4.99 -22.49 16.94
N PRO A 9 3.85 -22.97 17.47
CA PRO A 9 3.14 -24.08 16.84
C PRO A 9 2.68 -23.65 15.45
N ARG A 10 3.12 -24.39 14.42
CA ARG A 10 2.62 -24.25 13.05
C ARG A 10 1.13 -24.57 13.06
N ARG A 11 0.28 -23.55 13.09
CA ARG A 11 -1.14 -23.73 12.79
C ARG A 11 -1.23 -24.00 11.30
N SER A 12 -1.59 -25.24 10.94
CA SER A 12 -2.03 -25.56 9.59
C SER A 12 -3.17 -24.62 9.19
N PHE A 13 -3.19 -24.16 7.94
CA PHE A 13 -4.36 -23.52 7.33
C PHE A 13 -5.49 -24.55 7.18
N GLY A 14 -6.04 -25.01 8.30
CA GLY A 14 -7.26 -25.79 8.34
C GLY A 14 -8.43 -24.82 8.33
N ARG A 15 -9.33 -24.99 7.37
CA ARG A 15 -10.66 -24.36 7.41
C ARG A 15 -11.28 -24.74 8.75
N ARG A 16 -11.50 -23.77 9.65
CA ARG A 16 -12.23 -23.98 10.90
C ARG A 16 -13.58 -24.59 10.50
N GLN A 17 -13.81 -25.86 10.81
CA GLN A 17 -15.11 -26.44 10.59
C GLN A 17 -16.11 -25.66 11.47
N PRO A 18 -17.21 -25.16 10.90
CA PRO A 18 -18.26 -24.58 11.71
C PRO A 18 -18.72 -25.63 12.73
N SER A 19 -19.01 -25.19 13.96
CA SER A 19 -19.63 -26.08 14.94
C SER A 19 -20.95 -26.60 14.36
N ALA A 20 -21.35 -27.82 14.74
CA ALA A 20 -22.55 -28.49 14.21
C ALA A 20 -23.87 -27.70 14.38
N ALA A 21 -23.84 -26.56 15.11
CA ALA A 21 -24.97 -25.67 15.33
C ALA A 21 -25.12 -24.55 14.29
N GLN A 22 -24.24 -24.46 13.27
CA GLN A 22 -24.25 -23.34 12.32
C GLN A 22 -24.31 -23.83 10.88
N VAL A 23 -25.45 -24.40 10.50
CA VAL A 23 -25.88 -24.44 9.10
C VAL A 23 -27.16 -23.61 9.04
N GLU A 24 -27.04 -22.30 9.28
CA GLU A 24 -28.10 -21.38 8.84
C GLU A 24 -28.14 -21.48 7.32
N ASP A 25 -29.33 -21.69 6.77
CA ASP A 25 -29.51 -21.80 5.34
C ASP A 25 -28.96 -20.53 4.68
N ARG A 26 -28.27 -20.70 3.55
CA ARG A 26 -27.64 -19.59 2.86
C ARG A 26 -28.68 -18.53 2.49
N GLU A 27 -29.90 -18.96 2.18
CA GLU A 27 -31.02 -18.07 1.92
C GLU A 27 -31.42 -17.26 3.15
N ASP A 28 -31.48 -17.87 4.33
CA ASP A 28 -31.75 -17.18 5.59
C ASP A 28 -30.68 -16.14 5.93
N LEU A 29 -29.40 -16.48 5.74
CA LEU A 29 -28.30 -15.53 5.95
C LEU A 29 -28.37 -14.34 4.98
N LEU A 30 -28.76 -14.59 3.72
CA LEU A 30 -28.96 -13.54 2.73
C LEU A 30 -30.17 -12.68 3.08
N ALA A 31 -31.27 -13.28 3.52
CA ALA A 31 -32.47 -12.59 3.98
C ALA A 31 -32.19 -11.72 5.21
N GLN A 32 -31.46 -12.24 6.20
CA GLN A 32 -31.04 -11.49 7.39
C GLN A 32 -30.13 -10.32 7.03
N ARG A 33 -29.19 -10.49 6.09
CA ARG A 33 -28.36 -9.38 5.59
C ARG A 33 -29.18 -8.34 4.85
N ALA A 34 -30.12 -8.76 4.00
CA ALA A 34 -31.02 -7.86 3.29
C ALA A 34 -31.88 -7.05 4.26
N ALA A 35 -32.45 -7.69 5.29
CA ALA A 35 -33.23 -7.02 6.32
C ALA A 35 -32.41 -5.94 7.05
N ARG A 36 -31.20 -6.28 7.51
CA ARG A 36 -30.29 -5.32 8.17
C ARG A 36 -29.92 -4.15 7.27
N ALA A 37 -29.69 -4.40 5.98
CA ALA A 37 -29.40 -3.35 5.00
C ALA A 37 -30.60 -2.39 4.82
N MET A 38 -31.82 -2.94 4.75
CA MET A 38 -33.04 -2.14 4.64
C MET A 38 -33.34 -1.34 5.91
N ASP A 39 -33.11 -1.92 7.09
CA ASP A 39 -33.25 -1.22 8.37
C ASP A 39 -32.24 -0.08 8.49
N SER A 40 -30.98 -0.31 8.10
CA SER A 40 -29.97 0.75 8.03
C SER A 40 -30.39 1.85 7.06
N ALA A 41 -30.86 1.49 5.85
CA ALA A 41 -31.29 2.46 4.85
C ALA A 41 -32.48 3.30 5.33
N ARG A 42 -33.45 2.68 6.01
CA ARG A 42 -34.60 3.37 6.64
C ARG A 42 -34.15 4.31 7.75
N ALA A 43 -33.23 3.86 8.61
CA ALA A 43 -32.69 4.68 9.69
C ALA A 43 -31.94 5.91 9.15
N THR A 44 -31.29 5.79 7.99
CA THR A 44 -30.56 6.89 7.34
C THR A 44 -31.37 7.65 6.27
N ALA A 45 -32.61 7.26 5.98
CA ALA A 45 -33.40 7.84 4.88
C ALA A 45 -33.72 9.33 5.08
N GLY A 46 -33.80 9.79 6.34
CA GLY A 46 -33.95 11.21 6.70
C GLY A 46 -32.63 11.94 6.91
N MET A 47 -31.49 11.24 6.91
CA MET A 47 -30.16 11.84 7.01
C MET A 47 -29.72 12.34 5.63
N VAL A 48 -30.36 13.40 5.16
CA VAL A 48 -29.82 14.15 4.02
C VAL A 48 -28.48 14.71 4.48
N CYS A 49 -27.38 14.34 3.82
CA CYS A 49 -26.12 15.08 3.93
C CYS A 49 -26.30 16.47 3.27
N ALA A 50 -27.12 17.33 3.89
CA ALA A 50 -27.25 18.73 3.53
C ALA A 50 -26.12 19.54 4.17
N SER A 51 -24.91 18.97 4.22
CA SER A 51 -23.69 19.74 4.47
C SER A 51 -23.31 20.48 3.19
N VAL A 52 -24.18 21.37 2.71
CA VAL A 52 -23.72 22.48 1.89
C VAL A 52 -22.98 23.38 2.87
N VAL A 53 -21.66 23.21 2.93
CA VAL A 53 -20.80 24.17 3.61
C VAL A 53 -20.82 25.41 2.72
N VAL A 54 -21.69 26.38 3.04
CA VAL A 54 -21.58 27.72 2.46
C VAL A 54 -20.29 28.31 3.02
N MET A 55 -19.24 28.29 2.21
CA MET A 55 -18.00 29.00 2.51
C MET A 55 -18.31 30.49 2.52
N GLY A 56 -18.63 31.03 3.69
CA GLY A 56 -18.82 32.47 3.88
C GLY A 56 -17.53 33.22 3.50
N ALA A 57 -17.67 34.48 3.09
CA ALA A 57 -16.59 35.35 2.62
C ALA A 57 -15.41 35.55 3.60
N ALA A 58 -15.49 35.00 4.82
CA ALA A 58 -14.44 35.01 5.84
C ALA A 58 -13.60 33.72 5.92
N SER A 59 -13.92 32.69 5.10
CA SER A 59 -13.03 31.54 4.97
C SER A 59 -11.90 31.88 3.99
N THR A 60 -10.80 32.41 4.51
CA THR A 60 -9.51 32.47 3.80
C THR A 60 -8.93 31.06 3.70
N GLY A 61 -9.67 30.16 3.05
CA GLY A 61 -9.14 28.88 2.63
C GLY A 61 -8.05 29.16 1.61
N LEU A 62 -6.79 29.17 2.07
CA LEU A 62 -5.66 29.12 1.14
C LEU A 62 -5.87 27.87 0.29
N VAL A 63 -6.07 28.08 -1.01
CA VAL A 63 -5.98 27.01 -1.98
C VAL A 63 -4.53 26.57 -1.97
N VAL A 64 -4.22 25.56 -1.15
CA VAL A 64 -2.92 24.89 -1.19
C VAL A 64 -2.98 23.98 -2.41
N PRO A 65 -2.24 24.26 -3.49
CA PRO A 65 -2.20 23.36 -4.63
C PRO A 65 -1.71 22.01 -4.14
N LYS A 66 -2.44 20.95 -4.50
CA LYS A 66 -2.02 19.58 -4.24
C LYS A 66 -0.66 19.40 -4.92
N ALA A 67 0.35 18.97 -4.16
CA ALA A 67 1.67 18.68 -4.72
C ALA A 67 1.51 17.84 -5.99
N GLU A 68 2.17 18.24 -7.06
CA GLU A 68 2.09 17.56 -8.35
C GLU A 68 2.75 16.19 -8.22
N ILE A 69 1.91 15.16 -8.07
CA ILE A 69 2.34 13.77 -8.02
C ILE A 69 2.59 13.33 -9.46
N LEU A 70 3.85 13.01 -9.79
CA LEU A 70 4.19 12.55 -11.12
C LEU A 70 4.07 11.02 -11.22
N GLU A 71 3.34 10.58 -12.24
CA GLU A 71 3.24 9.18 -12.65
C GLU A 71 3.99 8.99 -13.98
N CYS A 72 4.92 8.04 -14.02
CA CYS A 72 5.74 7.73 -15.18
C CYS A 72 5.93 6.22 -15.32
N GLU A 73 5.20 5.61 -16.25
CA GLU A 73 5.29 4.16 -16.51
C GLU A 73 6.71 3.71 -16.88
N ALA A 74 7.42 4.50 -17.69
CA ALA A 74 8.81 4.20 -18.07
C ALA A 74 9.72 4.11 -16.84
N TYR A 75 9.55 5.01 -15.86
CA TYR A 75 10.28 4.95 -14.61
C TYR A 75 9.89 3.72 -13.79
N ARG A 76 8.58 3.41 -13.66
CA ARG A 76 8.13 2.21 -12.94
C ARG A 76 8.68 0.92 -13.54
N ARG A 77 8.79 0.84 -14.86
CA ARG A 77 9.41 -0.30 -15.56
C ARG A 77 10.92 -0.37 -15.30
N ALA A 78 11.62 0.76 -15.33
CA ALA A 78 13.05 0.82 -14.98
C ALA A 78 13.30 0.36 -13.54
N VAL A 79 12.48 0.82 -12.59
CA VAL A 79 12.52 0.35 -11.19
C VAL A 79 12.25 -1.16 -11.12
N ALA A 80 11.18 -1.65 -11.74
CA ALA A 80 10.82 -3.08 -11.68
C ALA A 80 11.86 -4.02 -12.32
N ALA A 81 12.71 -3.51 -13.21
CA ALA A 81 13.82 -4.27 -13.80
C ALA A 81 15.02 -4.44 -12.85
N LEU A 82 15.10 -3.67 -11.76
CA LEU A 82 16.17 -3.78 -10.78
C LEU A 82 15.95 -4.99 -9.85
N PRO A 83 17.00 -5.60 -9.30
CA PRO A 83 16.88 -6.59 -8.23
C PRO A 83 16.14 -6.02 -7.01
N CYS A 84 15.45 -6.89 -6.27
CA CYS A 84 14.77 -6.49 -5.05
C CYS A 84 15.76 -5.85 -4.08
N ILE A 85 15.54 -4.61 -3.66
CA ILE A 85 16.50 -3.88 -2.82
C ILE A 85 16.69 -4.51 -1.44
N TRP A 86 15.71 -5.30 -0.97
CA TRP A 86 15.79 -5.99 0.32
C TRP A 86 16.47 -7.35 0.24
N CYS A 87 16.01 -8.23 -0.66
CA CYS A 87 16.50 -9.63 -0.70
C CYS A 87 17.38 -9.97 -1.90
N GLY A 88 17.59 -9.03 -2.83
CA GLY A 88 18.49 -9.19 -3.97
C GLY A 88 17.97 -10.08 -5.10
N ILE A 89 16.75 -10.63 -5.02
CA ILE A 89 16.23 -11.47 -6.10
C ILE A 89 15.99 -10.67 -7.39
N CYS A 90 16.45 -11.21 -8.52
CA CYS A 90 16.26 -10.63 -9.85
C CYS A 90 14.93 -11.10 -10.48
N ASP A 91 14.46 -10.40 -11.52
CA ASP A 91 13.31 -10.77 -12.39
C ASP A 91 11.93 -10.88 -11.74
N PHE A 92 11.82 -10.75 -10.42
CA PHE A 92 10.56 -10.80 -9.67
C PHE A 92 10.19 -9.47 -9.01
N SER A 93 10.94 -8.40 -9.28
CA SER A 93 10.71 -7.09 -8.70
C SER A 93 9.49 -6.39 -9.30
N GLN A 94 8.84 -5.57 -8.47
CA GLN A 94 7.83 -4.61 -8.87
C GLN A 94 8.24 -3.23 -8.35
N HIS A 95 7.68 -2.19 -8.96
CA HIS A 95 7.72 -0.84 -8.38
C HIS A 95 6.83 -0.80 -7.14
N ALA A 96 7.44 -0.66 -5.97
CA ALA A 96 6.75 -0.48 -4.70
C ALA A 96 6.72 0.99 -4.32
N HIS A 97 5.57 1.46 -3.83
CA HIS A 97 5.39 2.84 -3.38
C HIS A 97 5.81 3.02 -1.92
N LEU A 98 6.38 4.19 -1.63
CA LEU A 98 6.73 4.60 -0.28
C LEU A 98 5.51 4.60 0.67
N ASN A 99 5.67 4.06 1.89
CA ASN A 99 4.64 4.06 2.94
C ASN A 99 4.48 5.42 3.68
N LEU A 100 4.70 6.53 2.98
CA LEU A 100 4.57 7.90 3.48
C LEU A 100 3.73 8.71 2.52
N GLY A 101 2.81 9.51 3.04
CA GLY A 101 1.90 10.30 2.20
C GLY A 101 0.92 9.47 1.37
N LYS A 102 0.85 8.14 1.57
CA LYS A 102 -0.15 7.26 0.95
C LYS A 102 -1.42 7.18 1.78
N GLY A 103 -2.58 7.18 1.11
CA GLY A 103 -3.90 7.12 1.72
C GLY A 103 -4.91 6.46 0.78
N PHE A 104 -6.14 6.21 1.24
CA PHE A 104 -7.16 5.60 0.39
C PHE A 104 -7.42 6.49 -0.84
N ALA A 105 -7.19 5.95 -2.04
CA ALA A 105 -7.25 6.65 -3.32
C ALA A 105 -6.23 7.81 -3.53
N LEU A 106 -5.22 7.95 -2.67
CA LEU A 106 -4.15 8.93 -2.86
C LEU A 106 -2.95 8.29 -3.56
N LYS A 107 -2.69 8.77 -4.79
CA LYS A 107 -1.49 8.38 -5.54
C LYS A 107 -0.23 8.98 -4.90
N THR A 108 0.89 8.30 -5.04
CA THR A 108 2.23 8.75 -4.61
C THR A 108 3.11 8.98 -5.82
N ASP A 109 4.11 9.84 -5.72
CA ASP A 109 5.01 10.14 -6.85
C ASP A 109 5.86 8.92 -7.20
N ASP A 110 5.84 8.52 -8.46
CA ASP A 110 6.53 7.31 -8.94
C ASP A 110 8.04 7.38 -8.65
N ARG A 111 8.64 8.58 -8.61
CA ARG A 111 10.08 8.79 -8.34
C ARG A 111 10.49 8.44 -6.91
N THR A 112 9.53 8.28 -6.00
CA THR A 112 9.78 7.85 -4.62
C THR A 112 9.77 6.34 -4.43
N GLY A 113 9.34 5.59 -5.46
CA GLY A 113 9.27 4.13 -5.40
C GLY A 113 10.61 3.43 -5.58
N PHE A 114 10.63 2.15 -5.20
CA PHE A 114 11.82 1.30 -5.15
C PHE A 114 11.48 -0.17 -5.50
N PRO A 115 12.46 -1.00 -5.91
CA PRO A 115 12.20 -2.35 -6.36
C PRO A 115 12.01 -3.32 -5.19
N LEU A 116 10.84 -3.93 -5.07
CA LEU A 116 10.60 -5.04 -4.15
C LEU A 116 9.96 -6.23 -4.86
N CYS A 117 10.38 -7.44 -4.47
CA CYS A 117 9.87 -8.64 -5.13
C CYS A 117 8.40 -8.93 -4.81
N CYS A 118 7.69 -9.42 -5.83
CA CYS A 118 6.33 -9.93 -5.73
C CYS A 118 6.25 -11.24 -4.95
N THR A 119 5.03 -11.61 -4.57
CA THR A 119 4.72 -12.94 -4.04
C THR A 119 4.93 -13.99 -5.12
N ARG A 120 5.56 -15.10 -4.74
CA ARG A 120 5.77 -16.29 -5.57
C ARG A 120 5.05 -17.48 -4.91
N PRO A 121 4.86 -18.62 -5.60
CA PRO A 121 4.30 -19.81 -4.98
C PRO A 121 5.01 -20.12 -3.66
N ASP A 122 4.22 -20.19 -2.58
CA ASP A 122 4.67 -20.48 -1.21
C ASP A 122 5.68 -19.50 -0.58
N ILE A 123 5.92 -18.34 -1.20
CA ILE A 123 6.88 -17.34 -0.72
C ILE A 123 6.22 -15.96 -0.71
N GLU A 124 6.03 -15.40 0.49
CA GLU A 124 5.62 -14.01 0.65
C GLU A 124 6.67 -13.07 0.03
N GLY A 125 6.22 -12.15 -0.83
CA GLY A 125 7.10 -11.16 -1.44
C GLY A 125 7.48 -10.05 -0.47
N CYS A 126 8.69 -9.50 -0.62
CA CYS A 126 9.13 -8.35 0.18
C CYS A 126 8.20 -7.14 0.00
N HIS A 127 7.58 -6.99 -1.18
CA HIS A 127 6.59 -5.93 -1.42
C HIS A 127 5.40 -6.05 -0.47
N VAL A 128 4.82 -7.25 -0.33
CA VAL A 128 3.67 -7.50 0.56
C VAL A 128 4.04 -7.27 2.02
N ALA A 129 5.20 -7.77 2.44
CA ALA A 129 5.68 -7.56 3.80
C ALA A 129 5.95 -6.07 4.09
N TYR A 130 6.50 -5.32 3.15
CA TYR A 130 6.75 -3.88 3.28
C TYR A 130 5.45 -3.10 3.42
N ASP A 131 4.47 -3.35 2.54
CA ASP A 131 3.18 -2.67 2.55
C ASP A 131 2.41 -2.86 3.86
N GLN A 132 2.66 -3.99 4.53
CA GLN A 132 2.00 -4.36 5.77
C GLN A 132 2.87 -4.07 7.01
N TYR A 133 3.96 -3.33 6.85
CA TYR A 133 4.88 -2.92 7.92
C TYR A 133 5.51 -4.09 8.69
N ARG A 134 5.81 -5.21 7.99
CA ARG A 134 6.41 -6.42 8.55
C ARG A 134 7.81 -6.75 8.01
N LEU A 135 8.31 -5.99 7.03
CA LEU A 135 9.59 -6.29 6.39
C LEU A 135 10.79 -5.93 7.27
N VAL A 136 10.71 -4.81 7.98
CA VAL A 136 11.76 -4.32 8.88
C VAL A 136 11.26 -4.18 10.32
N ASP A 137 12.16 -4.36 11.28
CA ASP A 137 11.87 -4.06 12.68
C ASP A 137 11.68 -2.55 12.89
N GLY A 138 10.93 -2.17 13.94
CA GLY A 138 10.63 -0.76 14.25
C GLY A 138 9.30 -0.25 13.66
N GLY A 139 8.52 -1.11 13.01
CA GLY A 139 7.13 -0.80 12.62
C GLY A 139 7.02 0.31 11.58
N ARG A 140 5.99 1.16 11.68
CA ARG A 140 5.63 2.11 10.61
C ARG A 140 6.70 3.15 10.31
N GLU A 141 7.37 3.66 11.35
CA GLU A 141 8.41 4.70 11.20
C GLU A 141 9.62 4.13 10.48
N ALA A 142 10.13 2.98 10.93
CA ALA A 142 11.26 2.33 10.27
C ALA A 142 10.98 2.05 8.77
N HIS A 143 9.80 1.55 8.40
CA HIS A 143 9.47 1.32 6.99
C HIS A 143 9.44 2.62 6.16
N ARG A 144 9.09 3.75 6.77
CA ARG A 144 9.13 5.06 6.10
C ARG A 144 10.58 5.49 5.89
N ASP A 145 11.41 5.39 6.93
CA ASP A 145 12.82 5.78 6.88
C ASP A 145 13.58 4.93 5.84
N TYR A 146 13.43 3.62 5.90
CA TYR A 146 13.98 2.71 4.89
C TYR A 146 13.42 3.01 3.50
N GLY A 147 12.12 3.28 3.38
CA GLY A 147 11.52 3.60 2.08
C GLY A 147 12.06 4.89 1.46
N ILE A 148 12.30 5.93 2.27
CA ILE A 148 12.91 7.19 1.81
C ILE A 148 14.30 6.90 1.26
N GLU A 149 15.11 6.17 2.02
CA GLU A 149 16.47 5.84 1.62
C GLU A 149 16.51 4.91 0.39
N TRP A 150 15.63 3.91 0.33
CA TRP A 150 15.52 3.04 -0.84
C TRP A 150 15.06 3.77 -2.09
N GLY A 151 14.16 4.74 -1.95
CA GLY A 151 13.80 5.64 -3.05
C GLY A 151 15.01 6.42 -3.55
N ARG A 152 15.83 6.98 -2.63
CA ARG A 152 17.07 7.70 -2.97
C ARG A 152 18.07 6.81 -3.70
N ILE A 153 18.34 5.62 -3.18
CA ILE A 153 19.25 4.63 -3.79
C ILE A 153 18.74 4.22 -5.18
N THR A 154 17.43 3.98 -5.32
CA THR A 154 16.81 3.59 -6.59
C THR A 154 16.97 4.69 -7.64
N ARG A 155 16.68 5.95 -7.29
CA ARG A 155 16.88 7.09 -8.18
C ARG A 155 18.32 7.21 -8.64
N HIS A 156 19.28 7.13 -7.71
CA HIS A 156 20.71 7.14 -8.01
C HIS A 156 21.09 6.03 -9.00
N THR A 157 20.61 4.82 -8.75
CA THR A 157 20.89 3.64 -9.58
C THR A 157 20.34 3.79 -11.01
N ILE A 158 19.11 4.30 -11.15
CA ILE A 158 18.48 4.55 -12.46
C ILE A 158 19.21 5.66 -13.22
N LEU A 159 19.65 6.71 -12.51
CA LEU A 159 20.39 7.81 -13.10
C LEU A 159 21.77 7.36 -13.60
N GLU A 160 22.55 6.67 -12.77
CA GLU A 160 23.89 6.17 -13.12
C GLU A 160 23.87 5.11 -14.23
N SER A 161 22.81 4.29 -14.28
CA SER A 161 22.63 3.30 -15.35
C SER A 161 22.14 3.91 -16.68
N GLY A 162 21.91 5.23 -16.72
CA GLY A 162 21.40 5.92 -17.91
C GLY A 162 19.96 5.56 -18.28
N GLN A 163 19.21 4.96 -17.35
CA GLN A 163 17.83 4.50 -17.56
C GLN A 163 16.78 5.54 -17.15
N TRP A 164 17.21 6.73 -16.70
CA TRP A 164 16.28 7.80 -16.33
C TRP A 164 15.46 8.25 -17.55
N PRO A 165 14.11 8.27 -17.49
CA PRO A 165 13.29 8.68 -18.63
C PRO A 165 13.52 10.14 -19.01
N GLN A 166 13.79 10.41 -20.30
CA GLN A 166 14.17 11.74 -20.80
C GLN A 166 13.21 12.88 -20.44
N ARG A 167 11.90 12.59 -20.33
CA ARG A 167 10.86 13.60 -20.06
C ARG A 167 10.42 13.64 -18.59
N LEU A 168 11.08 12.89 -17.71
CA LEU A 168 10.77 12.88 -16.29
C LEU A 168 11.68 13.88 -15.56
N PRO A 169 11.13 14.94 -14.93
CA PRO A 169 11.93 15.85 -14.13
C PRO A 169 12.68 15.13 -13.01
N LEU A 170 13.94 15.49 -12.82
CA LEU A 170 14.76 14.96 -11.73
C LEU A 170 14.09 15.23 -10.38
N TRP A 171 14.28 14.29 -9.45
CA TRP A 171 13.84 14.47 -8.07
C TRP A 171 14.79 15.42 -7.33
N SER A 172 14.23 16.34 -6.54
CA SER A 172 15.01 17.20 -5.65
C SER A 172 15.09 16.54 -4.28
N GLU A 173 16.30 16.16 -3.85
CA GLU A 173 16.53 15.54 -2.53
C GLU A 173 16.41 16.55 -1.36
N THR A 174 16.29 17.85 -1.66
CA THR A 174 16.38 18.95 -0.70
C THR A 174 15.02 19.44 -0.15
N ALA A 175 13.93 18.71 -0.38
CA ALA A 175 12.57 19.12 -0.03
C ALA A 175 12.10 18.57 1.33
#